data_AF-A0A523ZB33-F1
#
_entry.id   AF-A0A523ZB33-F1
#
_cell.length_a   1.000
_cell.length_b   1.000
_cell.length_c   1.000
_cell.angle_alpha   90.00
_cell.angle_beta   90.00
_cell.angle_gamma   90.00
#
_symmetry.space_group_name_H-M   'P 1'
#
loop_
_entity.id
_entity.type
_entity.pdbx_description
1 polymer ?
#
loop_
_entity_poly.entity_id
_entity_poly.type
_entity_poly.pdbx_seq_one_letter_code
_entity_poly.pdbx_strand_id
1 'polypeptide(L)'
;MSTEVDSQGALERTPDAPQLTAGPEVPDHLRDLRVIKRWTWVGVFVALLVSLPARHFLVGSSLIEMVASLMVGVIIATFAIHGAFVHGFKLKKRSAYPEDVFLQFGALPTFDVGCQAAVSIMDRLLGLSGSFLALHNQSGFLGLMALSSVSRVNA
;
A
#
# COMPACT_ATOMS: atom_id res chain seq x y z
N MET A 1 34.87 19.47 -28.51
CA MET A 1 33.60 19.32 -29.24
C MET A 1 32.56 18.92 -28.20
N SER A 2 31.97 19.89 -27.51
CA SER A 2 30.96 19.66 -26.47
C SER A 2 29.59 19.80 -27.11
N THR A 3 28.77 18.75 -27.03
CA THR A 3 27.37 18.78 -27.43
C THR A 3 26.57 19.37 -26.28
N GLU A 4 26.36 20.68 -26.34
CA GLU A 4 25.41 21.42 -25.50
C GLU A 4 24.01 20.98 -25.92
N VAL A 5 23.37 20.18 -25.07
CA VAL A 5 22.00 19.68 -25.31
C VAL A 5 21.04 20.83 -25.01
N ASP A 6 20.64 21.49 -26.09
CA ASP A 6 19.63 22.55 -26.12
C ASP A 6 18.31 22.03 -25.55
N SER A 7 18.08 22.34 -24.27
CA SER A 7 16.90 21.92 -23.51
C SER A 7 15.82 23.00 -23.49
N GLN A 8 16.02 24.12 -24.22
CA GLN A 8 15.14 25.28 -24.16
C GLN A 8 13.92 25.17 -25.09
N GLY A 9 13.99 24.37 -26.15
CA GLY A 9 12.91 24.27 -27.14
C GLY A 9 11.65 23.50 -26.70
N ALA A 10 11.69 22.73 -25.61
CA ALA A 10 10.57 21.90 -25.17
C ALA A 10 9.66 22.58 -24.12
N LEU A 11 10.01 23.79 -23.65
CA LEU A 11 9.42 24.40 -22.46
C LEU A 11 8.26 25.39 -22.73
N GLU A 12 7.87 25.56 -23.99
CA GLU A 12 6.84 26.53 -24.41
C GLU A 12 5.57 25.85 -24.93
N ARG A 13 5.19 24.73 -24.30
CA ARG A 13 3.81 24.26 -24.30
C ARG A 13 3.35 24.22 -22.86
N THR A 14 2.58 25.22 -22.48
CA THR A 14 1.69 25.15 -21.32
C THR A 14 0.36 24.60 -21.83
N PRO A 15 0.14 23.28 -21.95
CA PRO A 15 -1.22 22.79 -21.87
C PRO A 15 -1.62 22.94 -20.42
N ASP A 16 -2.73 23.64 -20.19
CA ASP A 16 -3.45 23.70 -18.93
C ASP A 16 -3.22 22.41 -18.13
N ALA A 17 -2.39 22.52 -17.09
CA ALA A 17 -2.16 21.39 -16.19
C ALA A 17 -3.55 20.92 -15.77
N PRO A 18 -3.95 19.68 -16.08
CA PRO A 18 -5.25 19.20 -15.68
C PRO A 18 -5.28 19.37 -14.17
N GLN A 19 -6.12 20.30 -13.68
CA GLN A 19 -6.51 20.26 -12.29
C GLN A 19 -7.11 18.87 -12.14
N LEU A 20 -6.34 17.94 -11.56
CA LEU A 20 -6.85 16.69 -11.05
C LEU A 20 -7.77 17.10 -9.90
N THR A 21 -8.99 17.51 -10.26
CA THR A 21 -10.18 17.51 -9.42
C THR A 21 -10.07 16.28 -8.55
N ALA A 22 -10.06 16.51 -7.23
CA ALA A 22 -10.02 15.52 -6.18
C ALA A 22 -10.58 14.19 -6.67
N GLY A 23 -9.68 13.29 -7.08
CA GLY A 23 -10.05 11.96 -7.51
C GLY A 23 -10.81 11.27 -6.37
N PRO A 24 -11.73 10.36 -6.70
CA PRO A 24 -12.56 9.69 -5.71
C PRO A 24 -11.68 9.16 -4.58
N GLU A 25 -12.14 9.30 -3.33
CA GLU A 25 -11.53 8.74 -2.12
C GLU A 25 -10.86 7.40 -2.47
N VAL A 26 -9.52 7.37 -2.45
CA VAL A 26 -8.77 6.14 -2.72
C VAL A 26 -9.30 5.09 -1.76
N PRO A 27 -9.96 4.01 -2.24
CA PRO A 27 -10.62 3.08 -1.35
C PRO A 27 -9.55 2.46 -0.46
N ASP A 28 -9.65 2.69 0.86
CA ASP A 28 -8.71 2.15 1.82
C ASP A 28 -8.94 0.63 1.95
N HIS A 29 -8.37 -0.12 1.01
CA HIS A 29 -8.46 -1.58 0.93
C HIS A 29 -7.92 -2.28 2.19
N LEU A 30 -7.16 -1.57 3.03
CA LEU A 30 -6.63 -2.06 4.30
C LEU A 30 -7.64 -1.91 5.45
N ARG A 31 -8.71 -1.11 5.27
CA ARG A 31 -9.78 -0.94 6.26
C ARG A 31 -10.53 -2.26 6.51
N ASP A 32 -10.89 -2.99 5.46
CA ASP A 32 -11.59 -4.26 5.59
C ASP A 32 -10.77 -5.30 6.35
N LEU A 33 -9.46 -5.36 6.08
CA LEU A 33 -8.57 -6.28 6.80
C LEU A 33 -8.45 -5.94 8.29
N ARG A 34 -8.51 -4.66 8.65
CA ARG A 34 -8.54 -4.22 10.05
C ARG A 34 -9.85 -4.59 10.73
N VAL A 35 -10.98 -4.46 10.03
CA VAL A 35 -12.30 -4.87 10.53
C VAL A 35 -12.33 -6.38 10.76
N ILE A 36 -11.91 -7.17 9.77
CA ILE A 36 -11.86 -8.64 9.89
C ILE A 36 -10.94 -9.04 11.05
N LYS A 37 -9.75 -8.44 11.19
CA LYS A 37 -8.84 -8.71 12.32
C LYS A 37 -9.52 -8.49 13.68
N ARG A 38 -10.29 -7.41 13.81
CA ARG A 38 -11.01 -7.10 15.04
C ARG A 38 -12.09 -8.15 15.32
N TRP A 39 -12.85 -8.56 14.31
CA TRP A 39 -13.85 -9.62 14.46
C TRP A 39 -13.24 -10.98 14.76
N THR A 40 -12.10 -11.33 14.16
CA THR A 40 -11.35 -12.55 14.50
C THR A 40 -10.92 -12.53 15.96
N TRP A 41 -10.41 -11.39 16.45
CA TRP A 41 -10.10 -11.22 17.87
C TRP A 41 -11.33 -11.45 18.74
N VAL A 42 -12.43 -10.76 18.46
CA VAL A 42 -13.69 -10.93 19.23
C VAL A 42 -14.14 -12.40 19.23
N GLY A 43 -14.18 -13.05 18.05
CA GLY A 43 -14.61 -14.44 17.93
C GLY A 43 -13.72 -15.41 18.72
N VAL A 44 -12.40 -15.25 18.66
CA VAL A 44 -11.47 -16.12 19.38
C VAL A 44 -11.57 -15.94 20.89
N PHE A 45 -11.70 -14.70 21.37
CA PHE A 45 -11.87 -14.45 22.80
C PHE A 45 -13.21 -14.94 23.33
N VAL A 46 -14.29 -14.80 22.55
CA VAL A 46 -15.60 -15.38 22.91
C VAL A 46 -15.53 -16.90 22.97
N ALA A 47 -14.89 -17.55 22.00
CA ALA A 47 -14.71 -19.00 22.01
C ALA A 47 -13.87 -19.47 23.21
N LEU A 48 -12.79 -18.76 23.54
CA LEU A 48 -12.00 -19.02 24.75
C LEU A 48 -12.84 -18.83 26.02
N LEU A 49 -13.68 -17.80 26.07
CA LEU A 49 -14.54 -17.53 27.22
C LEU A 49 -15.61 -18.63 27.41
N VAL A 50 -16.23 -19.10 26.33
CA VAL A 50 -17.25 -20.16 26.36
C VAL A 50 -16.65 -21.53 26.66
N SER A 51 -15.42 -21.79 26.22
CA SER A 51 -14.74 -23.07 26.48
C SER A 51 -14.30 -23.26 27.94
N LEU A 52 -14.16 -22.18 28.72
CA LEU A 52 -13.84 -22.22 30.16
C LEU A 52 -14.92 -22.91 31.02
N PRO A 53 -16.19 -22.44 31.04
CA PRO A 53 -17.24 -23.10 31.81
C PRO A 53 -17.51 -24.51 31.29
N ALA A 54 -17.42 -24.74 29.98
CA ALA A 54 -17.55 -26.06 29.41
C ALA A 54 -16.49 -27.03 29.98
N ARG A 55 -15.21 -26.64 29.99
CA ARG A 55 -14.14 -27.45 30.58
C ARG A 55 -14.35 -27.72 32.06
N HIS A 56 -14.71 -26.68 32.82
CA HIS A 56 -14.92 -26.83 34.25
C HIS A 56 -16.05 -27.81 34.57
N PHE A 57 -17.18 -27.72 33.86
CA PHE A 57 -18.32 -28.62 34.05
C PHE A 57 -18.10 -30.04 33.54
N LEU A 58 -17.41 -30.22 32.41
CA LEU A 58 -17.24 -31.53 31.78
C LEU A 58 -16.10 -32.37 32.39
N VAL A 59 -15.00 -31.72 32.79
CA VAL A 59 -13.76 -32.40 33.18
C VAL A 59 -13.49 -32.29 34.68
N GLY A 60 -14.16 -31.39 35.40
CA GLY A 60 -13.90 -31.15 36.82
C GLY A 60 -12.50 -30.59 37.09
N SER A 61 -11.91 -29.92 36.09
CA SER A 61 -10.53 -29.44 36.14
C SER A 61 -10.30 -28.45 37.27
N SER A 62 -9.11 -28.52 37.88
CA SER A 62 -8.69 -27.53 38.89
C SER A 62 -8.54 -26.13 38.27
N LEU A 63 -8.78 -25.09 39.08
CA LEU A 63 -8.67 -23.70 38.63
C LEU A 63 -7.28 -23.35 38.05
N ILE A 64 -6.22 -23.91 38.63
CA ILE A 64 -4.83 -23.67 38.19
C ILE A 64 -4.61 -24.22 36.78
N GLU A 65 -5.10 -25.43 36.51
CA GLU A 65 -5.00 -26.06 35.19
C GLU A 65 -5.82 -25.31 34.13
N MET A 66 -6.95 -24.75 34.56
CA MET A 66 -7.80 -23.92 33.70
C MET A 66 -7.09 -22.63 33.28
N VAL A 67 -6.45 -21.93 34.22
CA VAL A 67 -5.66 -20.71 33.93
C VAL A 67 -4.43 -21.04 33.08
N ALA A 68 -3.71 -22.11 33.40
CA ALA A 68 -2.53 -22.51 32.63
C ALA A 68 -2.88 -22.82 31.17
N SER A 69 -3.93 -23.62 30.94
CA SER A 69 -4.38 -23.95 29.59
C SER A 69 -4.95 -22.75 28.83
N LEU A 70 -5.60 -21.81 29.53
CA LEU A 70 -6.07 -20.54 28.95
C LEU A 70 -4.88 -19.69 28.46
N MET A 71 -3.83 -19.54 29.28
CA MET A 71 -2.65 -18.77 28.90
C MET A 71 -1.96 -19.33 27.65
N VAL A 72 -1.79 -20.65 27.59
CA VAL A 72 -1.25 -21.32 26.40
C VAL A 72 -2.13 -21.07 25.18
N GLY A 73 -3.45 -21.19 25.33
CA GLY A 73 -4.42 -20.93 24.25
C GLY A 73 -4.36 -19.50 23.73
N VAL A 74 -4.28 -18.51 24.62
CA VAL A 74 -4.18 -17.08 24.28
C VAL A 74 -2.90 -16.78 23.51
N ILE A 75 -1.76 -17.35 23.93
CA ILE A 75 -0.48 -17.15 23.25
C ILE A 75 -0.55 -17.70 21.83
N ILE A 76 -0.97 -18.97 21.67
CA ILE A 76 -1.07 -19.63 20.36
C ILE A 76 -2.03 -18.84 19.45
N ALA A 77 -3.20 -18.48 19.95
CA ALA A 77 -4.18 -17.69 19.22
C ALA A 77 -3.61 -16.34 18.75
N THR A 78 -2.89 -15.64 19.62
CA THR A 78 -2.30 -14.34 19.30
C THR A 78 -1.30 -14.45 18.16
N PHE A 79 -0.39 -15.44 18.23
CA PHE A 79 0.59 -15.68 17.17
C PHE A 79 -0.06 -16.12 15.86
N ALA A 80 -1.05 -17.00 15.92
CA ALA A 80 -1.77 -17.48 14.73
C ALA A 80 -2.50 -16.34 14.02
N ILE A 81 -3.26 -15.52 14.76
CA ILE A 81 -3.94 -14.34 14.21
C ILE A 81 -2.91 -13.39 13.61
N HIS A 82 -1.86 -13.04 14.37
CA HIS A 82 -0.87 -12.10 13.88
C HIS A 82 -0.17 -12.59 12.61
N GLY A 83 0.25 -13.85 12.58
CA GLY A 83 0.89 -14.47 11.42
C GLY A 83 -0.03 -14.47 10.18
N ALA A 84 -1.28 -14.93 10.36
CA ALA A 84 -2.26 -15.00 9.29
C ALA A 84 -2.54 -13.60 8.68
N PHE A 85 -2.73 -12.58 9.52
CA PHE A 85 -2.97 -11.23 9.03
C PHE A 85 -1.74 -10.61 8.38
N VAL A 86 -0.52 -10.82 8.90
CA VAL A 86 0.71 -10.31 8.26
C VAL A 86 0.85 -10.89 6.84
N HIS A 87 0.61 -12.19 6.68
CA HIS A 87 0.64 -12.82 5.36
C HIS A 87 -0.50 -12.33 4.47
N GLY A 88 -1.72 -12.18 5.00
CA GLY A 88 -2.86 -11.62 4.29
C GLY A 88 -2.63 -10.18 3.83
N PHE A 89 -2.05 -9.33 4.66
CA PHE A 89 -1.66 -7.96 4.31
C PHE A 89 -0.61 -7.94 3.20
N LYS A 90 0.38 -8.82 3.26
CA LYS A 90 1.42 -8.92 2.24
C LYS A 90 0.86 -9.39 0.88
N LEU A 91 -0.08 -10.33 0.90
CA LEU A 91 -0.77 -10.80 -0.30
C LEU A 91 -1.70 -9.73 -0.88
N LYS A 92 -2.53 -9.08 -0.05
CA LYS A 92 -3.46 -8.05 -0.52
C LYS A 92 -2.73 -6.83 -1.08
N LYS A 93 -1.59 -6.44 -0.51
CA LYS A 93 -0.73 -5.40 -1.10
C LYS A 93 -0.15 -5.81 -2.45
N ARG A 94 0.12 -7.09 -2.68
CA ARG A 94 0.61 -7.56 -3.98
C ARG A 94 -0.50 -7.72 -5.02
N SER A 95 -1.75 -7.96 -4.60
CA SER A 95 -2.87 -8.16 -5.52
C SER A 95 -3.61 -6.87 -5.86
N ALA A 96 -3.85 -5.98 -4.89
CA ALA A 96 -4.67 -4.78 -5.10
C ALA A 96 -3.92 -3.64 -5.79
N TYR A 97 -2.64 -3.45 -5.48
CA TYR A 97 -1.87 -2.37 -6.08
C TYR A 97 -1.68 -2.47 -7.59
N PRO A 98 -1.36 -3.62 -8.21
CA PRO A 98 -1.22 -3.66 -9.66
C PRO A 98 -2.55 -3.40 -10.38
N GLU A 99 -3.69 -3.83 -9.84
CA GLU A 99 -4.99 -3.67 -10.50
C GLU A 99 -5.45 -2.20 -10.52
N ASP A 100 -5.40 -1.51 -9.37
CA ASP A 100 -5.77 -0.08 -9.30
C ASP A 100 -4.84 0.79 -10.16
N VAL A 101 -3.55 0.45 -10.14
CA VAL A 101 -2.52 1.15 -10.93
C VAL A 101 -2.71 0.86 -12.43
N PHE A 102 -3.07 -0.36 -12.81
CA PHE A 102 -3.35 -0.72 -14.21
C PHE A 102 -4.64 -0.09 -14.73
N LEU A 103 -5.69 0.01 -13.90
CA LEU A 103 -6.92 0.73 -14.23
C LEU A 103 -6.66 2.23 -14.43
N GLN A 104 -5.86 2.84 -13.55
CA GLN A 104 -5.49 4.25 -13.70
C GLN A 104 -4.62 4.50 -14.94
N PHE A 105 -3.64 3.64 -15.22
CA PHE A 105 -2.79 3.81 -16.40
C PHE A 105 -3.48 3.40 -17.72
N GLY A 106 -4.38 2.42 -17.70
CA GLY A 106 -5.14 1.99 -18.88
C GLY A 106 -6.17 3.02 -19.34
N ALA A 107 -6.61 3.91 -18.46
CA ALA A 107 -7.52 5.02 -18.80
C ALA A 107 -6.81 6.25 -19.39
N LEU A 108 -5.47 6.29 -19.39
CA LEU A 108 -4.72 7.43 -19.89
C LEU A 108 -4.48 7.33 -21.40
N PRO A 109 -4.71 8.41 -22.16
CA PRO A 109 -4.70 8.38 -23.62
C PRO A 109 -3.29 8.24 -24.20
N THR A 110 -2.25 8.57 -23.45
CA THR A 110 -0.84 8.55 -23.90
C THR A 110 0.13 8.12 -22.81
N PHE A 111 1.18 7.41 -23.23
CA PHE A 111 2.22 6.85 -22.36
C PHE A 111 2.96 7.93 -21.55
N ASP A 112 3.21 9.11 -22.13
CA ASP A 112 3.89 10.22 -21.46
C ASP A 112 3.06 10.79 -20.29
N VAL A 113 1.74 10.93 -20.48
CA VAL A 113 0.83 11.39 -19.42
C VAL A 113 0.75 10.35 -18.29
N GLY A 114 0.83 9.06 -18.64
CA GLY A 114 1.00 7.97 -17.68
C GLY A 114 2.28 8.09 -16.86
N CYS A 115 3.42 8.31 -17.51
CA CYS A 115 4.70 8.50 -16.82
C CYS A 115 4.66 9.72 -15.89
N GLN A 116 4.10 10.83 -16.34
CA GLN A 116 3.92 12.04 -15.52
C GLN A 116 3.04 11.79 -14.29
N ALA A 117 1.91 11.11 -14.47
CA ALA A 117 1.00 10.75 -13.38
C ALA A 117 1.69 9.81 -12.38
N ALA A 118 2.43 8.81 -12.85
CA ALA A 118 3.17 7.87 -12.01
C ALA A 118 4.17 8.58 -11.08
N VAL A 119 4.97 9.49 -11.64
CA VAL A 119 5.96 10.26 -10.88
C VAL A 119 5.27 11.16 -9.85
N SER A 120 4.17 11.82 -10.21
CA SER A 120 3.42 12.68 -9.28
C SER A 120 2.81 11.89 -8.10
N ILE A 121 2.34 10.67 -8.34
CA ILE A 121 1.79 9.79 -7.30
C ILE A 121 2.91 9.31 -6.37
N MET A 122 4.05 8.91 -6.95
CA MET A 122 5.24 8.51 -6.18
C MET A 122 5.78 9.65 -5.33
N ASP A 123 5.86 10.86 -5.88
CA ASP A 123 6.30 12.07 -5.18
C ASP A 123 5.43 12.33 -3.94
N ARG A 124 4.11 12.25 -4.10
CA ARG A 124 3.14 12.43 -3.01
C ARG A 124 3.17 11.31 -1.97
N LEU A 125 3.38 10.07 -2.38
CA LEU A 125 3.41 8.91 -1.47
C LEU A 125 4.71 8.83 -0.67
N LEU A 126 5.83 9.23 -1.27
CA LEU A 126 7.15 9.15 -0.64
C LEU A 126 7.57 10.46 0.04
N GLY A 127 6.83 11.55 -0.20
CA GLY A 127 7.16 12.88 0.34
C GLY A 127 8.51 13.38 -0.16
N LEU A 128 8.86 13.06 -1.41
CA LEU A 128 10.14 13.42 -1.98
C LEU A 128 10.12 14.90 -2.42
N SER A 129 11.29 15.54 -2.37
CA SER A 129 11.48 16.93 -2.82
C SER A 129 11.80 17.03 -4.31
N GLY A 130 11.66 15.93 -5.05
CA GLY A 130 12.08 15.81 -6.44
C GLY A 130 12.19 14.35 -6.85
N SER A 131 11.50 13.99 -7.93
CA SER A 131 11.57 12.64 -8.51
C SER A 131 11.57 12.74 -10.02
N PHE A 132 12.36 11.88 -10.67
CA PHE A 132 12.39 11.78 -12.12
C PHE A 132 12.31 10.33 -12.55
N LEU A 133 11.62 10.08 -13.65
CA LEU A 133 11.53 8.78 -14.29
C LEU A 133 12.28 8.84 -15.60
N ALA A 134 13.39 8.10 -15.66
CA ALA A 134 14.15 7.88 -16.88
C ALA A 134 13.88 6.47 -17.37
N LEU A 135 13.48 6.34 -18.64
CA LEU A 135 13.27 5.07 -19.31
C LEU A 135 14.39 4.83 -20.30
N HIS A 136 14.83 3.58 -20.38
CA HIS A 136 15.84 3.17 -21.33
C HIS A 136 15.23 3.13 -22.73
N ASN A 137 15.75 3.98 -23.63
CA ASN A 137 15.35 4.00 -25.03
C ASN A 137 16.02 2.85 -25.79
N GLN A 138 15.42 2.39 -26.89
CA GLN A 138 15.96 1.32 -27.74
C GLN A 138 17.36 1.64 -28.29
N SER A 139 17.76 2.90 -28.27
CA SER A 139 19.08 3.39 -28.64
C SER A 139 20.18 3.19 -27.59
N GLY A 140 19.88 2.62 -26.43
CA GLY A 140 20.88 2.43 -25.35
C GLY A 140 21.05 3.63 -24.42
N PHE A 141 20.28 4.71 -24.64
CA PHE A 141 20.34 5.93 -23.83
C PHE A 141 19.14 6.03 -22.88
N LEU A 142 19.35 6.62 -21.71
CA LEU A 142 18.27 6.94 -20.77
C LEU A 142 17.56 8.22 -21.22
N GLY A 143 16.30 8.09 -21.64
CA GLY A 143 15.41 9.21 -21.93
C GLY A 143 14.65 9.63 -20.68
N LEU A 144 14.76 10.89 -20.29
CA LEU A 144 13.97 11.46 -19.21
C LEU A 144 12.51 11.60 -19.70
N MET A 145 11.57 10.86 -19.11
CA MET A 145 10.17 10.83 -19.54
C MET A 145 9.25 11.65 -18.65
N ALA A 146 9.57 11.78 -17.36
CA ALA A 146 8.77 12.57 -16.43
C ALA A 146 9.63 13.12 -15.29
N LEU A 147 9.25 14.29 -14.79
CA LEU A 147 9.96 14.99 -13.71
C LEU A 147 8.93 15.70 -12.83
N SER A 148 8.97 15.44 -11.52
CA SER A 148 8.15 16.09 -10.50
C SER A 148 9.03 16.91 -9.58
N SER A 149 8.50 18.06 -9.19
CA SER A 149 8.96 18.88 -8.05
C SER A 149 10.45 19.24 -8.01
N VAL A 150 11.11 19.47 -9.14
CA VAL A 150 12.32 20.32 -9.14
C VAL A 150 11.87 21.77 -8.96
N SER A 151 11.45 22.09 -7.74
CA SER A 151 11.28 23.46 -7.29
C SER A 151 12.66 24.10 -7.39
N ARG A 152 12.80 25.15 -8.19
CA ARG A 152 13.98 26.02 -8.20
C ARG A 152 14.30 26.36 -6.75
N VAL A 153 15.35 25.75 -6.20
CA VAL A 153 16.04 26.30 -5.05
C VAL A 153 16.64 27.60 -5.59
N ASN A 154 16.00 28.72 -5.25
CA ASN A 154 16.53 30.05 -5.50
C ASN A 154 17.93 30.11 -4.89
N ALA A 155 18.94 30.11 -5.76
CA ALA A 155 20.31 30.47 -5.43
C ALA A 155 20.42 31.99 -5.30
#